data_AF-A0A150GD55-F1
#
_entry.id   AF-A0A150GD55-F1
#
_cell.length_a   1.000
_cell.length_b   1.000
_cell.length_c   1.000
_cell.angle_alpha   90.00
_cell.angle_beta   90.00
_cell.angle_gamma   90.00
#
_symmetry.space_group_name_H-M   'P 1'
#
loop_
_entity.id
_entity.type
_entity.pdbx_description
1 polymer ?
#
loop_
_entity_poly.entity_id
_entity_poly.type
_entity_poly.pdbx_seq_one_letter_code
_entity_poly.pdbx_strand_id
1 'polypeptide(L)'
;MASSGADALTFTDMREYARVPYEGDVYGAAYGIDGGEAAEDPLLGPRGRRARTVGGTGGGHEEGADDGEDGGETWRWIWRSIFKRGNDVESARVNHHFTPQERAKLSNVESIDYLAPNSATYRKWLARQPHRRSWDRWVMMGSIGVATGLVAHLLYVVISFFAGFKYGVTRWLLGNTNVVVAWLFNVTVSVGLVAASSAAVIGWAPQAQGSGVPEVMAYLNGCMLPKAGVPRGIFNIATLAVKFVSCGLVVASGLPVGPEGPLIHIGAAIGAALSQGHSTTLG
;
A
#
# COMPACT_ATOMS: atom_id res chain seq x y z
N MET A 1 -0.71 1.28 -53.47
CA MET A 1 -2.03 1.44 -54.14
C MET A 1 -2.84 0.21 -53.77
N ALA A 2 -3.97 0.22 -53.07
CA ALA A 2 -4.95 1.25 -52.70
C ALA A 2 -5.57 0.90 -51.32
N SER A 3 -5.71 1.89 -50.43
CA SER A 3 -6.96 2.44 -49.84
C SER A 3 -7.80 1.44 -49.00
N SER A 4 -7.87 1.61 -47.68
CA SER A 4 -8.82 2.47 -46.95
C SER A 4 -10.07 1.70 -46.53
N GLY A 5 -10.26 1.58 -45.21
CA GLY A 5 -11.42 0.96 -44.58
C GLY A 5 -11.39 1.21 -43.08
N ALA A 6 -11.29 2.49 -42.70
CA ALA A 6 -11.54 2.93 -41.34
C ALA A 6 -13.06 3.00 -41.15
N ASP A 7 -13.66 1.95 -40.58
CA ASP A 7 -15.07 1.95 -40.26
C ASP A 7 -15.29 2.78 -38.98
N ALA A 8 -15.72 4.02 -39.21
CA ALA A 8 -16.21 4.93 -38.18
C ALA A 8 -17.54 4.40 -37.63
N LEU A 9 -17.52 3.95 -36.37
CA LEU A 9 -18.72 3.65 -35.59
C LEU A 9 -19.59 4.91 -35.54
N THR A 10 -20.70 4.90 -36.28
CA THR A 10 -21.60 6.03 -36.40
C THR A 10 -22.50 6.12 -35.17
N PHE A 11 -22.80 7.33 -34.71
CA PHE A 11 -23.61 7.63 -33.50
C PHE A 11 -25.00 6.95 -33.47
N THR A 12 -25.48 6.49 -34.61
CA THR A 12 -26.73 5.72 -34.78
C THR A 12 -26.64 4.32 -34.15
N ASP A 13 -25.46 3.70 -34.14
CA ASP A 13 -25.22 2.32 -33.68
C ASP A 13 -25.25 2.21 -32.13
N MET A 14 -24.92 3.30 -31.43
CA MET A 14 -25.02 3.37 -29.96
C MET A 14 -26.47 3.36 -29.44
N ARG A 15 -27.45 3.79 -30.24
CA ARG A 15 -28.87 3.80 -29.82
C ARG A 15 -29.54 2.43 -29.94
N GLU A 16 -28.97 1.52 -30.74
CA GLU A 16 -29.45 0.15 -30.86
C GLU A 16 -28.87 -0.74 -29.75
N TYR A 17 -27.63 -0.46 -29.32
CA TYR A 17 -27.00 -1.13 -28.18
C TYR A 17 -27.68 -0.82 -26.82
N ALA A 18 -28.32 0.34 -26.69
CA ALA A 18 -29.08 0.73 -25.49
C ALA A 18 -30.47 0.04 -25.37
N ARG A 19 -30.87 -0.75 -26.38
CA ARG A 19 -32.20 -1.38 -26.45
C ARG A 19 -32.20 -2.91 -26.34
N VAL A 20 -31.06 -3.51 -25.99
CA VAL A 20 -31.02 -4.94 -25.68
C VAL A 20 -31.49 -5.13 -24.24
N PRO A 21 -32.64 -5.79 -23.99
CA PRO A 21 -33.09 -6.06 -22.63
C PRO A 21 -32.02 -6.88 -21.90
N TYR A 22 -31.71 -6.45 -20.68
CA TYR A 22 -30.82 -7.18 -19.78
C TYR A 22 -31.44 -8.55 -19.52
N GLU A 23 -30.83 -9.60 -20.07
CA GLU A 23 -31.26 -10.99 -19.92
C GLU A 23 -30.86 -11.50 -18.52
N GLY A 24 -31.37 -10.83 -17.48
CA GLY A 24 -31.21 -11.17 -16.06
C GLY A 24 -32.28 -12.14 -15.55
N ASP A 25 -33.35 -12.37 -16.31
CA ASP A 25 -34.52 -13.14 -15.86
C ASP A 25 -34.38 -14.66 -16.01
N VAL A 26 -33.33 -15.16 -16.68
CA VAL A 26 -33.15 -16.61 -16.89
C VAL A 26 -32.41 -17.28 -15.71
N TYR A 27 -31.71 -16.51 -14.87
CA TYR A 27 -31.04 -17.05 -13.69
C TYR A 27 -31.92 -17.06 -12.42
N GLY A 28 -33.04 -16.34 -12.40
CA GLY A 28 -34.02 -16.35 -11.30
C GLY A 28 -34.87 -17.63 -11.23
N ALA A 29 -35.18 -18.24 -12.38
CA ALA A 29 -36.07 -19.41 -12.45
C ALA A 29 -35.41 -20.74 -12.02
N ALA A 30 -34.07 -20.82 -11.98
CA ALA A 30 -33.35 -22.02 -11.55
C ALA A 30 -33.14 -22.09 -10.02
N TYR A 31 -33.34 -20.98 -9.31
CA TYR A 31 -33.11 -20.86 -7.86
C TYR A 31 -34.31 -20.34 -7.05
N GLY A 32 -35.49 -20.19 -7.68
CA GLY A 32 -36.75 -19.98 -6.96
C GLY A 32 -36.74 -18.79 -6.00
N ILE A 33 -36.27 -17.62 -6.45
CA ILE A 33 -36.41 -16.37 -5.68
C ILE A 33 -37.49 -15.53 -6.34
N ASP A 34 -38.73 -15.78 -5.95
CA ASP A 34 -39.83 -14.83 -6.11
C ASP A 34 -39.59 -13.64 -5.17
N GLY A 35 -39.75 -12.43 -5.70
CA GLY A 35 -39.65 -11.21 -4.90
C GLY A 35 -40.76 -11.12 -3.87
N GLY A 36 -40.40 -11.16 -2.59
CA GLY A 36 -41.32 -10.89 -1.49
C GLY A 36 -40.76 -11.35 -0.14
N GLU A 37 -40.69 -10.41 0.80
CA GLU A 37 -40.40 -10.60 2.24
C GLU A 37 -38.97 -11.01 2.62
N ALA A 38 -38.40 -10.21 3.54
CA ALA A 38 -37.12 -10.43 4.17
C ALA A 38 -37.17 -11.71 5.01
N ALA A 39 -36.70 -12.83 4.43
CA ALA A 39 -36.50 -14.07 5.14
C ALA A 39 -35.33 -13.92 6.13
N GLU A 40 -35.62 -14.14 7.40
CA GLU A 40 -34.64 -14.21 8.48
C GLU A 40 -33.66 -15.37 8.23
N ASP A 41 -32.36 -15.09 8.31
CA ASP A 41 -31.29 -16.07 8.11
C ASP A 41 -31.23 -17.08 9.28
N PRO A 42 -31.43 -18.40 9.07
CA PRO A 42 -31.61 -19.38 10.15
C PRO A 42 -30.38 -19.66 11.03
N LEU A 43 -29.22 -19.08 10.71
CA LEU A 43 -27.96 -19.30 11.45
C LEU A 43 -27.71 -18.27 12.57
N LEU A 44 -28.60 -17.29 12.74
CA LEU A 44 -28.56 -16.34 13.85
C LEU A 44 -29.67 -16.67 14.86
N GLY A 45 -29.28 -17.20 16.02
CA GLY A 45 -30.21 -17.48 17.12
C GLY A 45 -31.05 -16.27 17.55
N PRO A 46 -32.21 -16.48 18.19
CA PRO A 46 -33.24 -15.46 18.35
C PRO A 46 -32.74 -14.26 19.14
N ARG A 47 -32.75 -13.07 18.51
CA ARG A 47 -32.43 -11.79 19.13
C ARG A 47 -33.52 -11.42 20.15
N GLY A 48 -33.26 -11.69 21.41
CA GLY A 48 -34.01 -11.13 22.54
C GLY A 48 -33.92 -9.61 22.55
N ARG A 49 -34.99 -8.94 22.14
CA ARG A 49 -35.15 -7.49 22.20
C ARG A 49 -35.36 -7.10 23.68
N ARG A 50 -34.29 -6.79 24.42
CA ARG A 50 -34.39 -6.08 25.71
C ARG A 50 -34.05 -4.62 25.49
N ALA A 51 -35.09 -3.79 25.43
CA ALA A 51 -34.98 -2.37 25.68
C ALA A 51 -34.41 -2.19 27.09
N ARG A 52 -33.27 -1.49 27.21
CA ARG A 52 -32.80 -0.96 28.48
C ARG A 52 -32.66 0.54 28.34
N THR A 53 -33.72 1.22 28.75
CA THR A 53 -33.69 2.62 29.19
C THR A 53 -32.74 2.74 30.38
N VAL A 54 -31.66 3.50 30.19
CA VAL A 54 -30.91 4.21 31.25
C VAL A 54 -30.42 5.47 30.53
N GLY A 55 -31.06 6.62 30.71
CA GLY A 55 -31.01 7.38 31.94
C GLY A 55 -29.97 8.47 31.74
N GLY A 56 -30.40 9.60 31.19
CA GLY A 56 -29.55 10.77 31.05
C GLY A 56 -29.22 11.36 32.42
N THR A 57 -27.98 11.82 32.55
CA THR A 57 -27.60 12.81 33.55
C THR A 57 -26.79 13.88 32.83
N GLY A 58 -27.42 15.03 32.66
CA GLY A 58 -26.73 16.28 32.43
C GLY A 58 -25.91 16.64 33.66
N GLY A 59 -24.79 17.32 33.42
CA GLY A 59 -23.96 17.91 34.45
C GLY A 59 -23.09 18.96 33.79
N GLY A 60 -23.64 20.18 33.69
CA GLY A 60 -22.84 21.37 33.48
C GLY A 60 -22.04 21.70 34.74
N HIS A 61 -20.82 22.18 34.54
CA HIS A 61 -20.01 22.93 35.49
C HIS A 61 -19.15 23.83 34.60
N GLU A 62 -19.60 25.05 34.32
CA GLU A 62 -19.29 26.27 35.07
C GLU A 62 -17.79 26.50 35.22
N GLU A 63 -17.34 27.52 34.48
CA GLU A 63 -16.01 28.09 34.46
C GLU A 63 -15.66 28.63 35.86
N GLY A 64 -14.63 28.05 36.46
CA GLY A 64 -13.89 28.62 37.57
C GLY A 64 -12.47 28.89 37.10
N ALA A 65 -12.10 30.17 37.03
CA ALA A 65 -10.72 30.59 36.89
C ALA A 65 -9.91 30.10 38.10
N ASP A 66 -8.80 29.42 37.85
CA ASP A 66 -7.70 29.39 38.80
C ASP A 66 -6.38 29.36 38.04
N ASP A 67 -5.51 30.27 38.45
CA ASP A 67 -4.27 30.65 37.79
C ASP A 67 -3.13 29.69 38.19
N GLY A 68 -2.43 29.16 37.19
CA GLY A 68 -1.04 28.70 37.33
C GLY A 68 -0.82 27.21 37.62
N GLU A 69 -0.43 26.45 36.58
CA GLU A 69 0.60 25.39 36.59
C GLU A 69 0.70 24.70 35.19
N ASP A 70 1.08 25.47 34.16
CA ASP A 70 0.93 25.09 32.74
C ASP A 70 2.04 24.15 32.18
N GLY A 71 2.83 23.53 33.05
CA GLY A 71 3.93 22.63 32.66
C GLY A 71 3.53 21.15 32.58
N GLY A 72 2.70 20.69 33.52
CA GLY A 72 2.40 19.26 33.69
C GLY A 72 1.33 18.72 32.75
N GLU A 73 0.38 19.57 32.34
CA GLU A 73 -0.76 19.18 31.52
C GLU A 73 -0.38 18.99 30.05
N THR A 74 0.50 19.86 29.54
CA THR A 74 1.04 19.78 28.18
C THR A 74 1.75 18.45 27.93
N TRP A 75 2.63 18.00 28.84
CA TRP A 75 3.34 16.72 28.70
C TRP A 75 2.41 15.50 28.77
N ARG A 76 1.40 15.53 29.64
CA ARG A 76 0.38 14.48 29.73
C ARG A 76 -0.49 14.44 28.47
N TRP A 77 -0.83 15.59 27.89
CA TRP A 77 -1.55 15.67 26.62
C TRP A 77 -0.72 15.11 25.45
N ILE A 78 0.57 15.45 25.36
CA ILE A 78 1.48 14.92 24.34
C ILE A 78 1.56 13.38 24.44
N TRP A 79 1.79 12.84 25.64
CA TRP A 79 1.84 11.39 25.86
C TRP A 79 0.50 10.70 25.55
N ARG A 80 -0.63 11.29 25.95
CA ARG A 80 -1.96 10.77 25.61
C ARG A 80 -2.25 10.85 24.11
N SER A 81 -1.76 11.88 23.42
CA SER A 81 -1.91 12.03 21.97
C SER A 81 -1.09 10.98 21.21
N ILE A 82 0.15 10.73 21.67
CA ILE A 82 1.01 9.66 21.14
C ILE A 82 0.38 8.28 21.36
N PHE A 83 -0.19 8.01 22.55
CA PHE A 83 -0.85 6.74 22.85
C PHE A 83 -2.29 6.60 22.33
N LYS A 84 -2.98 7.70 21.98
CA LYS A 84 -4.29 7.66 21.31
C LYS A 84 -4.15 7.21 19.86
N ARG A 85 -3.05 7.59 19.19
CA ARG A 85 -2.83 7.31 17.78
C ARG A 85 -2.57 5.81 17.58
N GLY A 86 -3.61 5.04 17.28
CA GLY A 86 -3.55 3.60 17.06
C GLY A 86 -4.47 2.76 17.95
N ASN A 87 -5.25 3.38 18.84
CA ASN A 87 -6.24 2.69 19.67
C ASN A 87 -7.69 2.88 19.20
N ASP A 88 -7.87 3.26 17.93
CA ASP A 88 -9.18 3.42 17.28
C ASP A 88 -9.67 2.05 16.76
N VAL A 89 -9.49 0.99 17.55
CA VAL A 89 -10.03 -0.34 17.26
C VAL A 89 -11.52 -0.33 17.56
N GLU A 90 -12.28 0.18 16.60
CA GLU A 90 -13.73 0.06 16.61
C GLU A 90 -14.10 -1.43 16.50
N SER A 91 -15.09 -1.88 17.27
CA SER A 91 -15.62 -3.24 17.15
C SER A 91 -16.07 -3.48 15.72
N ALA A 92 -15.76 -4.64 15.12
CA ALA A 92 -16.15 -5.01 13.76
C ALA A 92 -17.67 -4.96 13.48
N ARG A 93 -18.49 -4.78 14.52
CA ARG A 93 -19.96 -4.62 14.43
C ARG A 93 -20.43 -3.16 14.36
N VAL A 94 -19.54 -2.18 14.51
CA VAL A 94 -19.88 -0.77 14.46
C VAL A 94 -19.47 -0.23 13.09
N ASN A 95 -20.43 0.33 12.35
CA ASN A 95 -20.12 1.02 11.11
C ASN A 95 -19.33 2.29 11.46
N HIS A 96 -18.08 2.35 11.02
CA HIS A 96 -17.25 3.53 11.22
C HIS A 96 -17.85 4.72 10.46
N HIS A 97 -18.14 5.79 11.18
CA HIS A 97 -18.66 7.02 10.60
C HIS A 97 -17.49 7.89 10.15
N PHE A 98 -17.17 7.83 8.85
CA PHE A 98 -16.08 8.61 8.27
C PHE A 98 -16.27 10.11 8.53
N THR A 99 -15.25 10.72 9.12
CA THR A 99 -15.15 12.17 9.23
C THR A 99 -15.01 12.80 7.83
N PRO A 100 -15.37 14.09 7.65
CA PRO A 100 -15.19 14.78 6.37
C PRO A 100 -13.74 14.72 5.85
N GLN A 101 -12.76 14.71 6.77
CA GLN A 101 -11.34 14.63 6.45
C GLN A 101 -10.94 13.24 5.93
N GLU A 102 -11.47 12.17 6.52
CA GLU A 102 -11.24 10.80 6.04
C GLU A 102 -11.89 10.56 4.70
N ARG A 103 -13.10 11.08 4.49
CA ARG A 103 -13.79 10.99 3.21
C ARG A 103 -13.02 11.68 2.08
N ALA A 104 -12.38 12.82 2.37
CA ALA A 104 -11.51 13.51 1.42
C ALA A 104 -10.18 12.79 1.16
N LYS A 105 -9.69 11.97 2.10
CA LYS A 105 -8.53 11.08 1.85
C LYS A 105 -8.94 9.87 1.01
N LEU A 106 -10.08 9.27 1.33
CA LEU A 106 -10.63 8.11 0.63
C LEU A 106 -11.10 8.42 -0.78
N SER A 107 -11.52 9.66 -1.08
CA SER A 107 -11.89 10.07 -2.44
C SER A 107 -10.74 9.94 -3.44
N ASN A 108 -9.49 9.94 -2.94
CA ASN A 108 -8.28 9.77 -3.73
C ASN A 108 -7.81 8.31 -3.77
N VAL A 109 -8.59 7.35 -3.27
CA VAL A 109 -8.26 5.92 -3.29
C VAL A 109 -9.23 5.23 -4.23
N GLU A 110 -8.70 4.48 -5.19
CA GLU A 110 -9.49 3.76 -6.18
C GLU A 110 -9.47 2.26 -5.86
N SER A 111 -10.50 1.54 -6.32
CA SER A 111 -10.53 0.08 -6.23
C SER A 111 -9.92 -0.57 -7.47
N ILE A 112 -9.24 -1.70 -7.29
CA ILE A 112 -8.68 -2.49 -8.39
C ILE A 112 -9.75 -3.43 -8.96
N ASP A 113 -9.89 -3.43 -10.28
CA ASP A 113 -10.74 -4.37 -11.00
C ASP A 113 -10.06 -5.74 -11.15
N TYR A 114 -10.28 -6.64 -10.18
CA TYR A 114 -9.72 -8.00 -10.24
C TYR A 114 -10.40 -8.90 -11.25
N LEU A 115 -11.69 -8.70 -11.47
CA LEU A 115 -12.50 -9.53 -12.34
C LEU A 115 -12.63 -8.87 -13.70
N ALA A 116 -12.34 -9.62 -14.76
CA ALA A 116 -12.58 -9.15 -16.10
C ALA A 116 -14.10 -8.93 -16.31
N PRO A 117 -14.50 -7.84 -16.98
CA PRO A 117 -15.91 -7.58 -17.26
C PRO A 117 -16.48 -8.70 -18.15
N ASN A 118 -17.65 -9.25 -17.79
CA ASN A 118 -18.33 -10.28 -18.56
C ASN A 118 -19.05 -9.69 -19.79
N SER A 119 -18.28 -9.11 -20.71
CA SER A 119 -18.78 -8.52 -21.94
C SER A 119 -18.75 -9.52 -23.10
N ALA A 120 -19.62 -9.30 -24.09
CA ALA A 120 -19.63 -10.11 -25.32
C ALA A 120 -18.29 -10.04 -26.06
N THR A 121 -17.58 -8.91 -25.98
CA THR A 121 -16.24 -8.72 -26.54
C THR A 121 -15.20 -9.57 -25.83
N TYR A 122 -15.21 -9.61 -24.49
CA TYR A 122 -14.29 -10.45 -23.70
C TYR A 122 -14.49 -11.93 -23.98
N ARG A 123 -15.75 -12.40 -24.10
CA ARG A 123 -16.06 -13.80 -24.45
C ARG A 123 -15.56 -14.17 -25.85
N LYS A 124 -15.78 -13.31 -26.85
CA LYS A 124 -15.27 -13.51 -28.22
C LYS A 124 -13.74 -13.55 -28.27
N TRP A 125 -13.07 -12.70 -27.48
CA TRP A 125 -11.62 -12.71 -27.36
C TRP A 125 -11.11 -14.00 -26.70
N LEU A 126 -11.73 -14.43 -25.58
CA LEU A 126 -11.38 -15.64 -24.86
C LEU A 126 -11.52 -16.90 -25.73
N ALA A 127 -12.58 -16.97 -26.56
CA ALA A 127 -12.79 -18.07 -27.49
C ALA A 127 -11.72 -18.19 -28.59
N ARG A 128 -11.01 -17.09 -28.89
CA ARG A 128 -9.92 -17.06 -29.87
C ARG A 128 -8.55 -17.38 -29.28
N GLN A 129 -8.42 -17.46 -27.96
CA GLN A 129 -7.14 -17.73 -27.32
C GLN A 129 -6.77 -19.22 -27.42
N PRO A 130 -5.49 -19.53 -27.75
CA PRO A 130 -5.02 -20.92 -27.75
C PRO A 130 -5.10 -21.53 -26.35
N HIS A 131 -5.33 -22.85 -26.29
CA HIS A 131 -5.45 -23.61 -25.04
C HIS A 131 -4.24 -23.33 -24.12
N ARG A 132 -4.51 -22.96 -22.86
CA ARG A 132 -3.55 -22.35 -21.92
C ARG A 132 -2.20 -23.09 -21.87
N ARG A 133 -1.15 -22.44 -22.34
CA ARG A 133 0.25 -22.89 -22.15
C ARG A 133 0.64 -22.62 -20.69
N SER A 134 0.30 -23.55 -19.80
CA SER A 134 0.55 -23.40 -18.36
C SER A 134 2.01 -23.14 -18.00
N TRP A 135 2.94 -23.51 -18.88
CA TRP A 135 4.37 -23.25 -18.76
C TRP A 135 4.71 -21.76 -18.67
N ASP A 136 3.98 -20.88 -19.35
CA ASP A 136 4.25 -19.44 -19.35
C ASP A 136 4.13 -18.86 -17.93
N ARG A 137 3.17 -19.35 -17.12
CA ARG A 137 3.03 -18.95 -15.71
C ARG A 137 4.21 -19.41 -14.86
N TRP A 138 4.71 -20.63 -15.09
CA TRP A 138 5.85 -21.17 -14.35
C TRP A 138 7.13 -20.40 -14.66
N VAL A 139 7.35 -20.07 -15.94
CA VAL A 139 8.49 -19.24 -16.36
C VAL A 139 8.41 -17.86 -15.71
N MET A 140 7.22 -17.23 -15.70
CA MET A 140 7.01 -15.94 -15.06
C MET A 140 7.29 -15.97 -13.55
N MET A 141 6.80 -16.98 -12.83
CA MET A 141 7.07 -17.11 -11.39
C MET A 141 8.56 -17.37 -11.13
N GLY A 142 9.20 -18.20 -11.96
CA GLY A 142 10.64 -18.45 -11.90
C GLY A 142 11.46 -17.18 -12.14
N SER A 143 11.12 -16.38 -13.15
CA SER A 143 11.83 -15.13 -13.46
C SER A 143 11.66 -14.07 -12.37
N ILE A 144 10.46 -13.96 -11.77
CA ILE A 144 10.22 -13.07 -10.63
C ILE A 144 11.09 -13.47 -9.42
N GLY A 145 11.18 -14.77 -9.13
CA GLY A 145 12.01 -15.29 -8.04
C GLY A 145 13.50 -14.99 -8.25
N VAL A 146 14.02 -15.26 -9.45
CA VAL A 146 15.43 -14.97 -9.80
C VAL A 146 15.72 -13.48 -9.74
N ALA A 147 14.85 -12.63 -10.31
CA ALA A 147 15.03 -11.18 -10.30
C ALA A 147 15.00 -10.60 -8.88
N THR A 148 14.05 -11.05 -8.05
CA THR A 148 13.94 -10.61 -6.65
C THR A 148 15.17 -11.06 -5.84
N GLY A 149 15.62 -12.30 -6.03
CA GLY A 149 16.82 -12.81 -5.35
C GLY A 149 18.10 -12.06 -5.74
N LEU A 150 18.25 -11.71 -7.02
CA LEU A 150 19.38 -10.92 -7.50
C LEU A 150 19.36 -9.51 -6.90
N VAL A 151 18.21 -8.84 -6.87
CA VAL A 151 18.08 -7.51 -6.26
C VAL A 151 18.34 -7.56 -4.75
N ALA A 152 17.84 -8.58 -4.06
CA ALA A 152 18.14 -8.79 -2.64
C ALA A 152 19.64 -8.99 -2.40
N HIS A 153 20.30 -9.83 -3.21
CA HIS A 153 21.75 -10.03 -3.10
C HIS A 153 22.52 -8.72 -3.32
N LEU A 154 22.15 -7.93 -4.34
CA LEU A 154 22.75 -6.62 -4.57
C LEU A 154 22.58 -5.67 -3.38
N LEU A 155 21.42 -5.68 -2.71
CA LEU A 155 21.20 -4.87 -1.51
C LEU A 155 22.18 -5.27 -0.39
N TYR A 156 22.34 -6.56 -0.14
CA TYR A 156 23.30 -7.05 0.86
C TYR A 156 24.75 -6.74 0.49
N VAL A 157 25.12 -6.79 -0.79
CA VAL A 157 26.45 -6.36 -1.25
C VAL A 157 26.67 -4.88 -0.94
N VAL A 158 25.69 -4.02 -1.22
CA VAL A 158 25.80 -2.58 -0.89
C VAL A 158 25.91 -2.36 0.62
N ILE A 159 25.08 -3.01 1.42
CA ILE A 159 25.11 -2.91 2.88
C ILE A 159 26.47 -3.35 3.43
N SER A 160 26.96 -4.52 2.99
CA SER A 160 28.23 -5.08 3.45
C SER A 160 29.43 -4.24 3.03
N PHE A 161 29.38 -3.59 1.86
CA PHE A 161 30.42 -2.65 1.43
C PHE A 161 30.50 -1.43 2.36
N PHE A 162 29.38 -0.74 2.60
CA PHE A 162 29.37 0.43 3.48
C PHE A 162 29.65 0.10 4.94
N ALA A 163 29.05 -0.98 5.45
CA ALA A 163 29.30 -1.46 6.81
C ALA A 163 30.76 -1.93 6.97
N GLY A 164 31.29 -2.65 6.00
CA GLY A 164 32.68 -3.11 5.97
C GLY A 164 33.67 -1.95 6.00
N PHE A 165 33.43 -0.91 5.20
CA PHE A 165 34.22 0.32 5.24
C PHE A 165 34.16 0.99 6.61
N LYS A 166 32.96 1.26 7.13
CA LYS A 166 32.76 1.92 8.43
C LYS A 166 33.45 1.14 9.56
N TYR A 167 33.12 -0.14 9.71
CA TYR A 167 33.65 -0.96 10.80
C TYR A 167 35.13 -1.30 10.60
N GLY A 168 35.63 -1.36 9.37
CA GLY A 168 37.05 -1.52 9.07
C GLY A 168 37.86 -0.34 9.60
N VAL A 169 37.44 0.89 9.26
CA VAL A 169 38.09 2.11 9.76
C VAL A 169 37.95 2.25 11.27
N THR A 170 36.76 2.01 11.83
CA THR A 170 36.56 2.06 13.29
C THR A 170 37.46 1.08 14.03
N ARG A 171 37.63 -0.16 13.53
CA ARG A 171 38.54 -1.14 14.13
C ARG A 171 40.00 -0.71 14.04
N TRP A 172 40.42 -0.15 12.91
CA TRP A 172 41.77 0.38 12.74
C TRP A 172 42.05 1.55 13.71
N LEU A 173 41.10 2.49 13.86
CA LEU A 173 41.19 3.57 14.84
C LEU A 173 41.29 3.03 16.27
N LEU A 174 40.49 2.01 16.61
CA LEU A 174 40.49 1.44 17.95
C LEU A 174 41.83 0.78 18.33
N GLY A 175 42.54 0.22 17.35
CA GLY A 175 43.86 -0.41 17.56
C GLY A 175 45.04 0.57 17.58
N ASN A 176 44.93 1.73 16.94
CA ASN A 176 46.05 2.68 16.75
C ASN A 176 45.88 4.00 17.51
N THR A 177 44.69 4.29 18.04
CA THR A 177 44.36 5.58 18.67
C THR A 177 43.50 5.41 19.92
N ASN A 178 43.09 6.52 20.54
CA ASN A 178 42.22 6.51 21.71
C ASN A 178 40.78 6.09 21.37
N VAL A 179 40.14 5.38 22.30
CA VAL A 179 38.74 4.91 22.18
C VAL A 179 37.76 6.05 21.86
N VAL A 180 38.00 7.25 22.40
CA VAL A 180 37.15 8.43 22.17
C VAL A 180 37.14 8.84 20.69
N VAL A 181 38.29 8.76 20.01
CA VAL A 181 38.39 9.12 18.58
C VAL A 181 37.66 8.09 17.72
N ALA A 182 37.81 6.81 18.02
CA ALA A 182 37.07 5.73 17.35
C ALA A 182 35.55 5.86 17.56
N TRP A 183 35.12 6.23 18.77
CA TRP A 183 33.72 6.47 19.09
C TRP A 183 33.16 7.68 18.33
N LEU A 184 33.84 8.83 18.36
CA LEU A 184 33.44 10.03 17.62
C LEU A 184 33.32 9.74 16.13
N PHE A 185 34.31 9.07 15.53
CA PHE A 185 34.26 8.68 14.12
C PHE A 185 33.04 7.80 13.81
N ASN A 186 32.80 6.76 14.62
CA ASN A 186 31.67 5.86 14.40
C ASN A 186 30.32 6.59 14.51
N VAL A 187 30.17 7.51 15.47
CA VAL A 187 28.95 8.32 15.63
C VAL A 187 28.78 9.26 14.44
N THR A 188 29.81 10.03 14.07
CA THR A 188 29.76 10.98 12.96
C THR A 188 29.42 10.30 11.64
N VAL A 189 30.05 9.16 11.33
CA VAL A 189 29.75 8.40 10.10
C VAL A 189 28.33 7.84 10.13
N SER A 190 27.88 7.31 11.27
CA SER A 190 26.52 6.76 11.39
C SER A 190 25.46 7.85 11.21
N VAL A 191 25.64 9.02 11.83
CA VAL A 191 24.76 10.19 11.63
C VAL A 191 24.80 10.67 10.18
N GLY A 192 25.98 10.74 9.56
CA GLY A 192 26.13 11.14 8.15
C GLY A 192 25.40 10.21 7.18
N LEU A 193 25.49 8.88 7.38
CA LEU A 193 24.78 7.89 6.57
C LEU A 193 23.25 8.01 6.71
N VAL A 194 22.76 8.24 7.94
CA VAL A 194 21.31 8.43 8.20
C VAL A 194 20.82 9.74 7.60
N ALA A 195 21.60 10.82 7.69
CA ALA A 195 21.28 12.10 7.09
C ALA A 195 21.22 11.99 5.55
N ALA A 196 22.19 11.32 4.93
CA ALA A 196 22.20 11.07 3.50
C ALA A 196 21.00 10.22 3.05
N SER A 197 20.68 9.15 3.79
CA SER A 197 19.49 8.34 3.54
C SER A 197 18.20 9.16 3.60
N SER A 198 18.03 9.97 4.67
CA SER A 198 16.85 10.80 4.85
C SER A 198 16.74 11.87 3.77
N ALA A 199 17.85 12.53 3.41
CA ALA A 199 17.91 13.52 2.35
C ALA A 199 17.53 12.92 0.98
N ALA A 200 17.98 11.69 0.69
CA ALA A 200 17.61 10.99 -0.54
C ALA A 200 16.10 10.74 -0.64
N VAL A 201 15.48 10.28 0.45
CA VAL A 201 14.03 10.02 0.49
C VAL A 201 13.24 11.32 0.38
N ILE A 202 13.58 12.34 1.16
CA ILE A 202 12.84 13.61 1.18
C ILE A 202 13.02 14.38 -0.15
N GLY A 203 14.22 14.36 -0.72
CA GLY A 203 14.55 15.13 -1.92
C GLY A 203 14.03 14.54 -3.22
N TRP A 204 14.13 13.21 -3.41
CA TRP A 204 13.78 12.58 -4.70
C TRP A 204 12.42 11.90 -4.71
N ALA A 205 12.08 11.16 -3.66
CA ALA A 205 10.87 10.33 -3.66
C ALA A 205 10.32 10.16 -2.24
N PRO A 206 9.55 11.13 -1.71
CA PRO A 206 8.94 11.02 -0.38
C PRO A 206 8.00 9.82 -0.27
N GLN A 207 7.54 9.29 -1.40
CA GLN A 207 6.72 8.08 -1.48
C GLN A 207 7.46 6.81 -1.05
N ALA A 208 8.80 6.82 -1.05
CA ALA A 208 9.64 5.69 -0.66
C ALA A 208 9.73 5.48 0.86
N GLN A 209 9.18 6.40 1.66
CA GLN A 209 9.26 6.35 3.12
C GLN A 209 8.63 5.08 3.71
N GLY A 210 9.28 4.53 4.74
CA GLY A 210 8.78 3.38 5.49
C GLY A 210 8.99 2.03 4.80
N SER A 211 8.41 0.97 5.37
CA SER A 211 8.62 -0.41 4.92
C SER A 211 8.05 -0.68 3.52
N GLY A 212 6.86 -0.17 3.19
CA GLY A 212 6.16 -0.52 1.96
C GLY A 212 5.24 -1.73 2.07
N VAL A 213 5.34 -2.51 3.15
CA VAL A 213 4.45 -3.65 3.42
C VAL A 213 2.98 -3.23 3.52
N PRO A 214 2.59 -2.15 4.22
CA PRO A 214 1.20 -1.71 4.26
C PRO A 214 0.64 -1.36 2.88
N GLU A 215 1.45 -0.74 2.02
CA GLU A 215 1.06 -0.43 0.64
C GLU A 215 0.84 -1.70 -0.20
N VAL A 216 1.72 -2.70 -0.07
CA VAL A 216 1.52 -3.99 -0.74
C VAL A 216 0.28 -4.70 -0.23
N MET A 217 0.04 -4.70 1.09
CA MET A 217 -1.18 -5.30 1.66
C MET A 217 -2.44 -4.59 1.18
N ALA A 218 -2.43 -3.26 1.13
CA ALA A 218 -3.56 -2.49 0.62
C ALA A 218 -3.81 -2.77 -0.87
N TYR A 219 -2.73 -2.88 -1.67
CA TYR A 219 -2.83 -3.26 -3.07
C TYR A 219 -3.47 -4.64 -3.23
N LEU A 220 -3.04 -5.65 -2.45
CA LEU A 220 -3.62 -7.00 -2.47
C LEU A 220 -5.08 -7.05 -1.97
N ASN A 221 -5.47 -6.13 -1.09
CA ASN A 221 -6.87 -5.97 -0.67
C ASN A 221 -7.75 -5.25 -1.71
N GLY A 222 -7.17 -4.81 -2.83
CA GLY A 222 -7.91 -4.14 -3.90
C GLY A 222 -7.96 -2.63 -3.78
N CYS A 223 -7.21 -2.05 -2.84
CA CYS A 223 -7.09 -0.59 -2.74
C CYS A 223 -5.88 -0.14 -3.57
N MET A 224 -6.15 0.54 -4.68
CA MET A 224 -5.14 1.29 -5.40
C MET A 224 -4.98 2.64 -4.70
N LEU A 225 -3.79 2.91 -4.15
CA LEU A 225 -3.46 4.23 -3.61
C LEU A 225 -2.73 5.07 -4.66
N PRO A 226 -3.41 5.98 -5.38
CA PRO A 226 -2.76 7.07 -6.06
C PRO A 226 -2.19 8.03 -5.01
N LYS A 227 -0.87 8.03 -4.83
CA LYS A 227 -0.19 9.11 -4.10
C LYS A 227 -0.11 10.34 -5.04
N ALA A 228 -0.53 11.50 -4.53
CA ALA A 228 -0.80 12.75 -5.24
C ALA A 228 0.01 12.98 -6.54
N GLY A 229 -0.71 13.10 -7.66
CA GLY A 229 -0.19 13.58 -8.95
C GLY A 229 0.47 12.54 -9.87
N VAL A 230 0.60 11.26 -9.46
CA VAL A 230 1.19 10.22 -10.31
C VAL A 230 0.23 9.03 -10.47
N PRO A 231 -0.24 8.72 -11.69
CA PRO A 231 -1.28 7.71 -11.94
C PRO A 231 -0.90 6.27 -11.53
N ARG A 232 0.37 5.99 -11.17
CA ARG A 232 0.86 4.68 -10.66
C ARG A 232 1.96 4.83 -9.59
N GLY A 233 1.74 5.69 -8.60
CA GLY A 233 2.78 6.16 -7.67
C GLY A 233 3.48 5.13 -6.75
N ILE A 234 2.90 3.95 -6.50
CA ILE A 234 3.49 2.96 -5.57
C ILE A 234 4.64 2.15 -6.20
N PHE A 235 4.50 1.74 -7.46
CA PHE A 235 5.47 0.87 -8.15
C PHE A 235 6.38 1.61 -9.13
N ASN A 236 6.57 2.92 -8.94
CA ASN A 236 7.49 3.68 -9.79
C ASN A 236 8.95 3.24 -9.57
N ILE A 237 9.64 2.90 -10.66
CA ILE A 237 11.04 2.44 -10.66
C ILE A 237 11.96 3.45 -9.97
N ALA A 238 11.73 4.76 -10.18
CA ALA A 238 12.53 5.80 -9.53
C ALA A 238 12.37 5.78 -8.00
N THR A 239 11.14 5.61 -7.50
CA THR A 239 10.85 5.49 -6.07
C THR A 239 11.50 4.25 -5.47
N LEU A 240 11.48 3.13 -6.19
CA LEU A 240 12.11 1.88 -5.75
C LEU A 240 13.63 1.98 -5.70
N ALA A 241 14.24 2.67 -6.67
CA ALA A 241 15.68 2.93 -6.68
C ALA A 241 16.10 3.78 -5.47
N VAL A 242 15.37 4.87 -5.19
CA VAL A 242 15.60 5.68 -3.98
C VAL A 242 15.41 4.83 -2.72
N LYS A 243 14.39 3.97 -2.70
CA LYS A 243 14.13 3.06 -1.57
C LYS A 243 15.26 2.06 -1.33
N PHE A 244 15.79 1.47 -2.41
CA PHE A 244 16.91 0.55 -2.35
C PHE A 244 18.17 1.22 -1.77
N VAL A 245 18.54 2.39 -2.29
CA VAL A 245 19.74 3.12 -1.85
C VAL A 245 19.61 3.60 -0.40
N SER A 246 18.47 4.23 -0.06
CA SER A 246 18.21 4.70 1.31
C SER A 246 18.17 3.57 2.32
N CYS A 247 17.55 2.43 1.97
CA CYS A 247 17.58 1.23 2.81
C CYS A 247 19.01 0.72 3.04
N GLY A 248 19.84 0.66 2.00
CA GLY A 248 21.24 0.25 2.14
C GLY A 248 22.03 1.15 3.10
N LEU A 249 21.89 2.47 2.95
CA LEU A 249 22.58 3.46 3.78
C LEU A 249 22.12 3.43 5.24
N VAL A 250 20.81 3.30 5.49
CA VAL A 250 20.25 3.30 6.85
C VAL A 250 20.58 2.02 7.61
N VAL A 251 20.66 0.87 6.94
CA VAL A 251 21.07 -0.40 7.57
C VAL A 251 22.57 -0.38 7.83
N ALA A 252 23.38 0.13 6.90
CA ALA A 252 24.83 0.25 7.08
C ALA A 252 25.23 1.23 8.20
N SER A 253 24.38 2.21 8.52
CA SER A 253 24.61 3.11 9.65
C SER A 253 24.53 2.41 11.02
N GLY A 254 23.92 1.22 11.09
CA GLY A 254 23.79 0.44 12.31
C GLY A 254 22.57 0.81 13.16
N LEU A 255 21.57 1.48 12.57
CA LEU A 255 20.27 1.66 13.21
C LEU A 255 19.57 0.30 13.40
N PRO A 256 18.67 0.17 14.40
CA PRO A 256 17.92 -1.05 14.67
C PRO A 256 16.78 -1.23 13.65
N VAL A 257 17.14 -1.31 12.37
CA VAL A 257 16.23 -1.45 11.23
C VAL A 257 16.75 -2.53 10.28
N GLY A 258 15.84 -3.26 9.65
CA GLY A 258 16.16 -4.34 8.71
C GLY A 258 15.72 -4.03 7.27
N PRO A 259 16.36 -4.64 6.27
CA PRO A 259 15.97 -4.51 4.87
C PRO A 259 14.72 -5.32 4.48
N GLU A 260 14.25 -6.22 5.36
CA GLU A 260 13.18 -7.19 5.07
C GLU A 260 11.88 -6.56 4.58
N GLY A 261 11.45 -5.47 5.24
CA GLY A 261 10.25 -4.73 4.86
C GLY A 261 10.33 -4.11 3.46
N PRO A 262 11.35 -3.28 3.19
CA PRO A 262 11.61 -2.74 1.86
C PRO A 262 11.75 -3.81 0.76
N LEU A 263 12.36 -4.96 1.06
CA LEU A 263 12.54 -6.06 0.10
C LEU A 263 11.20 -6.64 -0.38
N ILE A 264 10.20 -6.75 0.49
CA ILE A 264 8.85 -7.22 0.11
C ILE A 264 8.23 -6.25 -0.91
N HIS A 265 8.35 -4.94 -0.68
CA HIS A 265 7.83 -3.94 -1.62
C HIS A 265 8.58 -3.97 -2.96
N ILE A 266 9.91 -4.09 -2.94
CA ILE A 266 10.72 -4.21 -4.15
C ILE A 266 10.34 -5.47 -4.94
N GLY A 267 10.15 -6.61 -4.27
CA GLY A 267 9.72 -7.86 -4.90
C GLY A 267 8.34 -7.75 -5.54
N ALA A 268 7.36 -7.13 -4.85
CA ALA A 268 6.03 -6.87 -5.41
C ALA A 268 6.11 -6.00 -6.66
N ALA A 269 7.00 -4.99 -6.66
CA ALA A 269 7.20 -4.13 -7.81
C ALA A 269 7.83 -4.83 -9.01
N ILE A 270 8.83 -5.67 -8.78
CA ILE A 270 9.45 -6.51 -9.80
C ILE A 270 8.40 -7.45 -10.41
N GLY A 271 7.55 -8.04 -9.57
CA GLY A 271 6.42 -8.86 -10.01
C GLY A 271 5.46 -8.10 -10.91
N ALA A 272 5.07 -6.89 -10.52
CA ALA A 272 4.21 -6.02 -11.32
C ALA A 272 4.85 -5.62 -12.66
N ALA A 273 6.14 -5.28 -12.65
CA ALA A 273 6.88 -4.86 -13.84
C ALA A 273 7.07 -6.00 -14.85
N LEU A 274 7.50 -7.18 -14.37
CA LEU A 274 7.68 -8.35 -15.22
C LEU A 274 6.34 -8.83 -15.80
N SER A 275 5.28 -8.83 -15.00
CA SER A 275 3.93 -9.26 -15.43
C SER A 275 3.34 -8.40 -16.55
N GLN A 276 3.64 -7.09 -16.55
CA GLN A 276 3.12 -6.16 -17.56
C GLN A 276 3.92 -6.19 -18.87
N GLY A 277 5.19 -6.63 -18.84
CA GLY A 277 6.05 -6.74 -20.03
C GLY A 277 6.34 -5.40 -20.75
N HIS A 278 5.93 -4.27 -20.17
CA HIS A 278 6.04 -2.92 -20.71
C HIS A 278 6.29 -1.92 -19.57
N SER A 279 7.29 -1.04 -19.72
CA SER A 279 7.62 -0.03 -18.71
C SER A 279 7.09 1.34 -19.13
N THR A 280 5.96 1.77 -18.56
CA THR A 280 5.43 3.14 -18.77
C THR A 280 6.41 4.23 -18.31
N THR A 281 7.41 3.88 -17.49
CA THR A 281 8.44 4.82 -16.99
C THR A 281 9.63 4.97 -17.95
N LEU A 282 9.90 4.00 -18.82
CA LEU A 282 11.06 4.01 -19.73
C LEU A 282 10.72 4.16 -21.22
N GLY A 283 9.43 4.30 -21.56
CA GLY A 283 8.96 4.41 -22.94
C GLY A 283 8.39 3.09 -23.43
#